data_AF-A0A1D2U0S0-F1
#
_entry.id   AF-A0A1D2U0S0-F1
#
_cell.length_a   1.000
_cell.length_b   1.000
_cell.length_c   1.000
_cell.angle_alpha   90.00
_cell.angle_beta   90.00
_cell.angle_gamma   90.00
#
_symmetry.space_group_name_H-M   'P 1'
#
loop_
_entity.id
_entity.type
_entity.pdbx_description
1 polymer ?
#
loop_
_entity_poly.entity_id
_entity_poly.type
_entity_poly.pdbx_seq_one_letter_code
_entity_poly.pdbx_strand_id
1 'polypeptide(L)'
;MSLNRPKQSIPAEIMGDIMNAIRGQFYPDATAKQWMQESAFIRREFVLYLAAWLDKRGVTLKPARYKQILLERLNEIKTHGATDRIKYFPGYLKHVLQQHLKHHGEEYYNEGKNLRALTENALLAAGVTNPNRTAAPDPIRVLAEARRDLLTAKKPAKKSGQKNGSQLSLFQ
;
A
#
# COMPACT_ATOMS: atom_id res chain seq x y z
N MET A 1 -3.09 35.75 -7.78
CA MET A 1 -3.84 34.52 -7.42
C MET A 1 -2.86 33.35 -7.41
N SER A 2 -2.32 33.01 -6.24
CA SER A 2 -1.37 31.89 -6.11
C SER A 2 -2.15 30.59 -5.98
N LEU A 3 -2.19 29.80 -7.05
CA LEU A 3 -2.69 28.42 -7.00
C LEU A 3 -1.75 27.61 -6.11
N ASN A 4 -2.14 27.44 -4.84
CA ASN A 4 -1.48 26.55 -3.90
C ASN A 4 -1.67 25.11 -4.37
N ARG A 5 -0.86 24.67 -5.35
CA ARG A 5 -0.86 23.28 -5.83
C ARG A 5 -0.48 22.42 -4.62
N PRO A 6 -1.36 21.53 -4.12
CA PRO A 6 -1.00 20.68 -3.00
C PRO A 6 0.24 19.89 -3.41
N LYS A 7 1.30 19.97 -2.60
CA LYS A 7 2.53 19.19 -2.76
C LYS A 7 2.09 17.72 -2.79
N GLN A 8 2.06 17.13 -3.98
CA GLN A 8 1.63 15.75 -4.14
C GLN A 8 2.60 14.87 -3.34
N SER A 9 2.04 14.03 -2.48
CA SER A 9 2.80 13.10 -1.66
C SER A 9 3.24 11.95 -2.57
N ILE A 10 4.54 11.64 -2.61
CA ILE A 10 5.10 10.52 -3.41
C ILE A 10 4.29 9.22 -3.22
N PRO A 11 3.94 8.79 -1.99
CA PRO A 11 3.01 7.67 -1.77
C PRO A 11 1.69 7.74 -2.55
N ALA A 12 1.07 8.93 -2.64
CA ALA A 12 -0.20 9.12 -3.33
C ALA A 12 -0.05 9.04 -4.85
N GLU A 13 1.06 9.54 -5.40
CA GLU A 13 1.39 9.44 -6.83
C GLU A 13 1.60 7.97 -7.23
N ILE A 14 2.46 7.25 -6.49
CA ILE A 14 2.70 5.81 -6.73
C ILE A 14 1.38 5.04 -6.71
N MET A 15 0.55 5.29 -5.70
CA MET A 15 -0.75 4.66 -5.55
C MET A 15 -1.65 4.97 -6.75
N GLY A 16 -1.77 6.26 -7.11
CA GLY A 16 -2.59 6.73 -8.21
C GLY A 16 -2.18 6.09 -9.54
N ASP A 17 -0.88 6.07 -9.84
CA ASP A 17 -0.36 5.53 -11.08
C ASP A 17 -0.67 4.04 -11.24
N ILE A 18 -0.47 3.25 -10.18
CA ILE A 18 -0.71 1.81 -10.21
C ILE A 18 -2.21 1.52 -10.31
N MET A 19 -3.04 2.24 -9.54
CA MET A 19 -4.49 2.07 -9.61
C MET A 19 -5.06 2.50 -10.97
N ASN A 20 -4.51 3.55 -11.58
CA ASN A 20 -4.89 4.01 -12.92
C ASN A 20 -4.48 2.97 -13.99
N ALA A 21 -3.28 2.38 -13.87
CA ALA A 21 -2.84 1.31 -14.76
C ALA A 21 -3.77 0.09 -14.67
N ILE A 22 -4.13 -0.34 -13.44
CA ILE A 22 -5.06 -1.46 -13.25
C ILE A 22 -6.42 -1.16 -13.86
N ARG A 23 -6.96 0.04 -13.62
CA ARG A 23 -8.25 0.43 -14.16
C ARG A 23 -8.23 0.42 -15.69
N GLY A 24 -7.24 1.07 -16.31
CA GLY A 24 -7.14 1.19 -17.75
C GLY A 24 -6.90 -0.14 -18.47
N GLN A 25 -6.20 -1.09 -17.83
CA GLN A 25 -5.86 -2.36 -18.47
C GLN A 25 -6.92 -3.46 -18.25
N PHE A 26 -7.55 -3.52 -17.08
CA PHE A 26 -8.39 -4.66 -16.68
C PHE A 26 -9.85 -4.28 -16.36
N TYR A 27 -10.15 -2.99 -16.30
CA TYR A 27 -11.49 -2.47 -16.03
C TYR A 27 -11.92 -1.38 -17.02
N PRO A 28 -11.72 -1.55 -18.35
CA PRO A 28 -12.06 -0.52 -19.34
C PRO A 28 -13.56 -0.18 -19.32
N ASP A 29 -14.41 -1.21 -19.18
CA ASP A 29 -15.88 -1.08 -19.25
C ASP A 29 -16.55 -1.11 -17.87
N ALA A 30 -15.77 -1.10 -16.79
CA ALA A 30 -16.31 -1.22 -15.45
C ALA A 30 -17.08 0.04 -15.04
N THR A 31 -18.28 -0.16 -14.49
CA THR A 31 -19.05 0.93 -13.91
C THR A 31 -18.33 1.55 -12.71
N ALA A 32 -18.63 2.81 -12.39
CA ALA A 32 -18.07 3.48 -11.22
C ALA A 32 -18.34 2.70 -9.92
N LYS A 33 -19.52 2.09 -9.79
CA LYS A 33 -19.90 1.27 -8.64
C LYS A 33 -19.04 0.02 -8.54
N GLN A 34 -18.87 -0.72 -9.63
CA GLN A 34 -18.04 -1.92 -9.66
C GLN A 34 -16.58 -1.58 -9.32
N TRP A 35 -16.03 -0.55 -9.95
CA TRP A 35 -14.67 -0.09 -9.67
C TRP A 35 -14.50 0.31 -8.21
N MET A 36 -15.45 1.04 -7.62
CA MET A 36 -15.38 1.43 -6.21
C MET A 36 -15.37 0.21 -5.27
N GLN A 37 -16.16 -0.82 -5.56
CA GLN A 37 -16.21 -2.05 -4.77
C GLN A 37 -14.89 -2.82 -4.82
N GLU A 38 -14.30 -2.96 -6.01
CA GLU A 38 -13.10 -3.78 -6.21
C GLU A 38 -11.80 -3.04 -5.89
N SER A 39 -11.73 -1.74 -6.20
CA SER A 39 -10.53 -0.91 -5.99
C SER A 39 -10.07 -0.86 -4.54
N ALA A 40 -10.98 -0.91 -3.57
CA ALA A 40 -10.65 -0.97 -2.15
C ALA A 40 -9.89 -2.26 -1.79
N PHE A 41 -10.29 -3.39 -2.39
CA PHE A 41 -9.58 -4.67 -2.21
C PHE A 41 -8.23 -4.66 -2.92
N ILE A 42 -8.21 -4.23 -4.19
CA ILE A 42 -6.99 -4.15 -5.01
C ILE A 42 -5.93 -3.28 -4.32
N ARG A 43 -6.32 -2.09 -3.86
CA ARG A 43 -5.45 -1.19 -3.10
C ARG A 43 -4.80 -1.90 -1.92
N ARG A 44 -5.60 -2.58 -1.10
CA ARG A 44 -5.15 -3.22 0.15
C ARG A 44 -4.29 -4.47 -0.07
N GLU A 45 -4.68 -5.30 -1.04
CA GLU A 45 -4.15 -6.66 -1.20
C GLU A 45 -3.13 -6.80 -2.33
N PHE A 46 -3.11 -5.86 -3.27
CA PHE A 46 -2.11 -5.81 -4.33
C PHE A 46 -1.10 -4.70 -4.07
N VAL A 47 -1.53 -3.43 -4.17
CA VAL A 47 -0.60 -2.30 -4.09
C VAL A 47 0.09 -2.27 -2.72
N LEU A 48 -0.69 -2.11 -1.66
CA LEU A 48 -0.16 -1.93 -0.31
C LEU A 48 0.46 -3.21 0.29
N TYR A 49 0.20 -4.38 -0.29
CA TYR A 49 0.72 -5.64 0.22
C TYR A 49 2.25 -5.72 0.10
N LEU A 50 2.80 -5.29 -1.05
CA LEU A 50 4.25 -5.23 -1.26
C LEU A 50 4.93 -4.33 -0.21
N ALA A 51 4.34 -3.17 0.09
CA ALA A 51 4.88 -2.24 1.07
C ALA A 51 4.92 -2.87 2.46
N ALA A 52 3.84 -3.52 2.89
CA ALA A 52 3.82 -4.23 4.16
C ALA A 52 4.78 -5.44 4.20
N TRP A 53 5.02 -6.10 3.07
CA TRP A 53 5.97 -7.21 2.98
C TRP A 53 7.42 -6.73 3.19
N LEU A 54 7.78 -5.57 2.63
CA LEU A 54 9.08 -4.91 2.79
C LEU A 54 9.26 -4.36 4.22
N ASP A 55 8.26 -3.62 4.71
CA ASP A 55 8.25 -3.03 6.06
C ASP A 55 8.41 -4.10 7.15
N LYS A 56 7.70 -5.23 7.03
CA LYS A 56 7.83 -6.37 7.96
C LYS A 56 9.25 -6.92 8.03
N ARG A 57 10.04 -6.77 6.96
CA ARG A 57 11.44 -7.23 6.88
C ARG A 57 12.46 -6.12 7.19
N GLY A 58 11.99 -4.92 7.57
CA GLY A 58 12.85 -3.80 7.91
C GLY A 58 13.66 -3.25 6.73
N VAL A 59 13.20 -3.47 5.50
CA VAL A 59 13.82 -3.00 4.26
C VAL A 59 12.89 -2.06 3.51
N THR A 60 13.47 -1.23 2.66
CA THR A 60 12.73 -0.30 1.80
C THR A 60 13.27 -0.34 0.38
N LEU A 61 12.50 0.18 -0.58
CA LEU A 61 12.89 0.28 -1.98
C LEU A 61 12.77 1.73 -2.44
N LYS A 62 13.52 2.08 -3.49
CA LYS A 62 13.28 3.33 -4.20
C LYS A 62 11.83 3.36 -4.72
N PRO A 63 11.10 4.47 -4.58
CA PRO A 63 9.73 4.64 -5.10
C PRO A 63 9.52 4.15 -6.54
N ALA A 64 10.45 4.49 -7.43
CA ALA A 64 10.40 4.08 -8.83
C ALA A 64 10.50 2.55 -9.00
N ARG A 65 11.37 1.89 -8.21
CA ARG A 65 11.52 0.43 -8.23
C ARG A 65 10.29 -0.27 -7.71
N TYR A 66 9.73 0.21 -6.60
CA TYR A 66 8.48 -0.32 -6.04
C TYR A 66 7.34 -0.27 -7.07
N LYS A 67 7.19 0.88 -7.76
CA LYS A 67 6.22 1.05 -8.85
C LYS A 67 6.52 0.10 -10.01
N GLN A 68 7.77 0.02 -10.43
CA GLN A 68 8.21 -0.85 -11.53
C GLN A 68 7.83 -2.31 -11.28
N ILE A 69 8.13 -2.86 -10.09
CA ILE A 69 7.81 -4.25 -9.74
C ILE A 69 6.32 -4.55 -9.96
N LEU A 70 5.45 -3.67 -9.46
CA LEU A 70 4.00 -3.85 -9.58
C LEU A 70 3.53 -3.70 -11.03
N LEU A 71 4.05 -2.73 -11.79
CA LEU A 71 3.70 -2.55 -13.19
C LEU A 71 4.19 -3.69 -14.09
N GLU A 72 5.36 -4.25 -13.83
CA GLU A 72 5.88 -5.43 -14.54
C GLU A 72 4.93 -6.62 -14.35
N ARG A 73 4.42 -6.84 -13.12
CA ARG A 73 3.42 -7.91 -12.89
C ARG A 73 2.14 -7.67 -13.68
N LEU A 74 1.65 -6.43 -13.75
CA LEU A 74 0.46 -6.10 -14.55
C LEU A 74 0.70 -6.36 -16.04
N ASN A 75 1.87 -5.96 -16.56
CA ASN A 75 2.23 -6.21 -17.96
C ASN A 75 2.35 -7.71 -18.27
N GLU A 76 2.94 -8.50 -17.37
CA GLU A 76 3.00 -9.96 -17.53
C GLU A 76 1.61 -10.59 -17.54
N ILE A 77 0.73 -10.19 -16.62
CA ILE A 77 -0.66 -10.65 -16.60
C ILE A 77 -1.37 -10.27 -17.90
N LYS A 78 -1.17 -9.05 -18.39
CA LYS A 78 -1.77 -8.59 -19.65
C LYS A 78 -1.27 -9.40 -20.86
N THR A 79 0.01 -9.77 -20.87
CA THR A 79 0.65 -10.44 -22.01
C THR A 79 0.40 -11.94 -22.03
N HIS A 80 0.40 -12.58 -20.86
CA HIS A 80 0.39 -14.04 -20.73
C HIS A 80 -0.80 -14.59 -19.94
N GLY A 81 -1.55 -13.73 -19.24
CA GLY A 81 -2.68 -14.15 -18.43
C GLY A 81 -3.93 -14.41 -19.27
N ALA A 82 -4.56 -15.56 -19.06
CA ALA A 82 -5.91 -15.86 -19.56
C ALA A 82 -6.97 -15.11 -18.74
N THR A 83 -6.93 -13.77 -18.80
CA THR A 83 -7.75 -12.86 -17.97
C THR A 83 -9.25 -13.03 -18.19
N ASP A 84 -9.65 -13.46 -19.39
CA ASP A 84 -11.00 -13.83 -19.79
C ASP A 84 -11.59 -14.98 -18.96
N ARG A 85 -10.75 -15.88 -18.45
CA ARG A 85 -11.17 -17.05 -17.65
C ARG A 85 -11.21 -16.79 -16.15
N ILE A 86 -10.84 -15.58 -15.72
CA ILE A 86 -10.67 -15.24 -14.30
C ILE A 86 -11.99 -14.75 -13.71
N LYS A 87 -12.66 -15.62 -12.94
CA LYS A 87 -13.93 -15.28 -12.26
C LYS A 87 -13.82 -14.14 -11.25
N TYR A 88 -12.67 -13.99 -10.58
CA TYR A 88 -12.46 -12.93 -9.58
C TYR A 88 -11.07 -12.33 -9.70
N PHE A 89 -10.96 -11.28 -10.51
CA PHE A 89 -9.69 -10.64 -10.85
C PHE A 89 -8.93 -10.04 -9.66
N PRO A 90 -9.56 -9.34 -8.68
CA PRO A 90 -8.83 -8.84 -7.51
C PRO A 90 -8.16 -9.94 -6.68
N GLY A 91 -8.81 -11.09 -6.54
CA GLY A 91 -8.24 -12.25 -5.85
C GLY A 91 -7.07 -12.85 -6.61
N TYR A 92 -7.17 -12.90 -7.94
CA TYR A 92 -6.07 -13.32 -8.81
C TYR A 92 -4.86 -12.38 -8.70
N LEU A 93 -5.05 -11.05 -8.76
CA LEU A 93 -3.96 -10.08 -8.58
C LEU A 93 -3.19 -10.29 -7.28
N LYS A 94 -3.92 -10.47 -6.18
CA LYS A 94 -3.33 -10.82 -4.88
C LYS A 94 -2.49 -12.09 -4.99
N HIS A 95 -3.03 -13.14 -5.59
CA HIS A 95 -2.34 -14.42 -5.71
C HIS A 95 -1.06 -14.30 -6.54
N VAL A 96 -1.10 -13.61 -7.68
CA VAL A 96 0.08 -13.36 -8.53
C VAL A 96 1.18 -12.67 -7.72
N LEU A 97 0.85 -11.60 -6.99
CA LEU A 97 1.84 -10.90 -6.18
C LEU A 97 2.41 -11.78 -5.07
N GLN A 98 1.58 -12.61 -4.42
CA GLN A 98 2.02 -13.53 -3.38
C GLN A 98 2.96 -14.61 -3.90
N GLN A 99 2.65 -15.21 -5.06
CA GLN A 99 3.54 -16.18 -5.71
C GLN A 99 4.83 -15.49 -6.15
N HIS A 100 4.74 -14.31 -6.74
CA HIS A 100 5.91 -13.53 -7.13
C HIS A 100 6.87 -13.31 -5.96
N LEU A 101 6.34 -12.87 -4.83
CA LEU A 101 7.14 -12.63 -3.62
C LEU A 101 7.65 -13.91 -2.97
N LYS A 102 7.02 -15.06 -3.22
CA LYS A 102 7.54 -16.36 -2.79
C LYS A 102 8.81 -16.74 -3.55
N HIS A 103 8.90 -16.39 -4.83
CA HIS A 103 10.03 -16.73 -5.69
C HIS A 103 11.13 -15.66 -5.70
N HIS A 104 10.76 -14.39 -5.77
CA HIS A 104 11.68 -13.26 -5.96
C HIS A 104 11.78 -12.35 -4.72
N GLY A 105 11.11 -12.69 -3.63
CA GLY A 105 11.11 -11.86 -2.42
C GLY A 105 12.52 -11.63 -1.87
N GLU A 106 13.37 -12.66 -1.85
CA GLU A 106 14.74 -12.56 -1.35
C GLU A 106 15.60 -11.59 -2.18
N GLU A 107 15.37 -11.49 -3.49
CA GLU A 107 16.05 -10.50 -4.34
C GLU A 107 15.72 -9.07 -3.89
N TYR A 108 14.43 -8.79 -3.62
CA TYR A 108 13.97 -7.49 -3.14
C TYR A 108 14.44 -7.18 -1.71
N TYR A 109 14.53 -8.20 -0.86
CA TYR A 109 15.10 -8.05 0.47
C TYR A 109 16.58 -7.63 0.38
N ASN A 110 17.37 -8.31 -0.44
CA ASN A 110 18.78 -7.99 -0.64
C ASN A 110 18.96 -6.59 -1.26
N GLU A 111 18.14 -6.22 -2.25
CA GLU A 111 18.14 -4.88 -2.84
C GLU A 111 17.87 -3.80 -1.78
N GLY A 112 16.84 -3.99 -0.96
CA GLY A 112 16.47 -3.02 0.07
C GLY A 112 17.47 -2.92 1.23
N LYS A 113 18.13 -4.01 1.59
CA LYS A 113 19.23 -4.01 2.58
C LYS A 113 20.39 -3.13 2.11
N ASN A 114 20.77 -3.24 0.83
CA ASN A 114 21.83 -2.42 0.24
C ASN A 114 21.46 -0.94 0.24
N LEU A 115 20.19 -0.61 -0.06
CA LEU A 115 19.71 0.76 -0.05
C LEU A 115 19.81 1.41 1.33
N ARG A 116 19.46 0.66 2.38
CA ARG A 116 19.57 1.12 3.77
C ARG A 116 21.02 1.42 4.13
N ALA A 117 21.93 0.48 3.86
CA ALA A 117 23.36 0.65 4.11
C ALA A 117 23.92 1.88 3.36
N LEU A 118 23.53 2.07 2.09
CA LEU A 118 23.93 3.25 1.31
C LEU A 118 23.40 4.56 1.90
N THR A 119 22.16 4.56 2.40
CA THR A 119 21.55 5.76 2.99
C THR A 119 22.21 6.12 4.32
N GLU A 120 22.46 5.12 5.17
CA GLU A 120 23.18 5.27 6.43
C GLU A 120 24.60 5.80 6.19
N ASN A 121 25.33 5.23 5.23
CA ASN A 121 26.67 5.69 4.86
C ASN A 121 26.66 7.12 4.29
N ALA A 122 25.68 7.48 3.46
CA ALA A 122 25.55 8.82 2.91
C ALA A 122 25.26 9.88 3.99
N LEU A 123 24.44 9.54 4.98
CA LEU A 123 24.15 10.41 6.13
C LEU A 123 25.41 10.65 6.98
N LEU A 124 26.16 9.57 7.25
CA LEU A 124 27.44 9.65 7.97
C LEU A 124 28.47 10.50 7.19
N ALA A 125 28.60 10.27 5.88
CA ALA A 125 29.53 11.01 5.02
C ALA A 125 29.15 12.49 4.86
N ALA A 126 27.86 12.81 4.89
CA ALA A 126 27.37 14.19 4.81
C ALA A 126 27.53 14.96 6.14
N GLY A 127 28.11 14.36 7.18
CA GLY A 127 28.28 14.97 8.49
C GLY A 127 26.96 15.36 9.15
N VAL A 128 25.84 14.76 8.70
CA VAL A 128 24.50 15.05 9.21
C VAL A 128 24.34 14.32 10.54
N THR A 129 24.89 14.91 11.60
CA THR A 129 24.74 14.46 12.98
C THR A 129 23.54 15.08 13.68
N ASN A 130 22.80 15.96 13.00
CA ASN A 130 21.74 16.75 13.62
C ASN A 130 20.50 15.87 13.90
N PRO A 131 20.20 15.54 15.17
CA PRO A 131 19.09 14.66 15.54
C PRO A 131 17.72 15.31 15.30
N ASN A 132 17.67 16.60 14.93
CA ASN A 132 16.45 17.38 14.79
C ASN A 132 16.03 17.65 13.33
N ARG A 133 16.77 17.13 12.34
CA ARG A 133 16.26 17.07 10.96
C ARG A 133 15.31 15.89 10.88
N THR A 134 14.01 16.18 10.90
CA THR A 134 12.97 15.21 10.54
C THR A 134 13.24 14.72 9.12
N ALA A 135 13.92 13.58 9.00
CA ALA A 135 14.08 12.89 7.73
C ALA A 135 12.68 12.73 7.12
N ALA A 136 12.56 13.06 5.83
CA ALA A 136 11.30 12.84 5.12
C ALA A 136 10.86 11.39 5.34
N PRO A 137 9.59 11.13 5.71
CA PRO A 137 9.15 9.79 6.04
C PRO A 137 9.32 8.88 4.83
N ASP A 138 9.83 7.67 5.07
CA ASP A 138 10.01 6.65 4.04
C ASP A 138 8.67 6.38 3.33
N PRO A 139 8.56 6.65 2.02
CA PRO A 139 7.33 6.44 1.27
C PRO A 139 6.76 5.03 1.38
N ILE A 140 7.63 4.00 1.46
CA ILE A 140 7.19 2.61 1.56
C ILE A 140 6.60 2.32 2.94
N ARG A 141 7.18 2.90 3.99
CA ARG A 141 6.64 2.81 5.35
C ARG A 141 5.27 3.48 5.44
N VAL A 142 5.09 4.65 4.83
CA VAL A 142 3.78 5.34 4.77
C VAL A 142 2.74 4.46 4.07
N LEU A 143 3.10 3.77 2.99
CA LEU A 143 2.21 2.82 2.31
C LEU A 143 1.91 1.59 3.19
N ALA A 144 2.90 1.06 3.90
CA ALA A 144 2.69 -0.07 4.82
C ALA A 144 1.75 0.31 5.98
N GLU A 145 1.88 1.51 6.52
CA GLU A 145 1.00 2.09 7.54
C GLU A 145 -0.44 2.20 7.01
N ALA A 146 -0.62 2.73 5.80
CA ALA A 146 -1.93 2.78 5.16
C ALA A 146 -2.59 1.39 5.02
N ARG A 147 -1.80 0.32 4.83
CA ARG A 147 -2.34 -1.05 4.83
C ARG A 147 -2.85 -1.46 6.20
N ARG A 148 -2.08 -1.17 7.25
CA ARG A 148 -2.43 -1.49 8.63
C ARG A 148 -3.74 -0.80 9.01
N ASP A 149 -3.87 0.47 8.67
CA ASP A 149 -5.09 1.26 8.93
C ASP A 149 -6.32 0.67 8.22
N LEU A 150 -6.18 0.24 6.97
CA LEU A 150 -7.27 -0.41 6.23
C LEU A 150 -7.66 -1.79 6.79
N LEU A 151 -6.76 -2.48 7.49
CA LEU A 151 -7.04 -3.75 8.15
C LEU A 151 -7.66 -3.56 9.53
N THR A 152 -7.26 -2.52 10.27
CA THR A 152 -7.79 -2.22 11.61
C THR A 152 -9.15 -1.52 11.55
N ALA A 153 -9.39 -0.65 10.57
CA ALA A 153 -10.68 0.03 10.35
C ALA A 153 -11.85 -0.94 10.10
N LYS A 154 -11.57 -2.19 9.71
CA LYS A 154 -12.58 -3.25 9.54
C LYS A 154 -12.95 -3.99 10.82
N LYS A 155 -12.25 -3.77 11.95
CA LYS A 155 -12.67 -4.32 13.24
C LYS A 155 -13.72 -3.39 13.84
N PRO A 156 -15.01 -3.79 13.95
CA PRO A 156 -15.95 -3.00 14.74
C PRO A 156 -15.40 -2.92 16.16
N ALA A 157 -15.30 -1.70 16.69
CA ALA A 157 -15.06 -1.50 18.11
C ALA A 157 -16.12 -2.31 18.87
N LYS A 158 -15.66 -3.29 19.65
CA LYS A 158 -16.52 -4.05 20.55
C LYS A 158 -17.13 -3.02 21.50
N LYS A 159 -18.40 -2.62 21.28
CA LYS A 159 -19.14 -1.75 22.19
C LYS A 159 -19.16 -2.44 23.56
N SER A 160 -18.27 -2.03 24.45
CA SER A 160 -18.42 -2.25 25.88
C SER A 160 -19.74 -1.61 26.29
N GLY A 161 -20.70 -2.43 26.72
CA GLY A 161 -22.02 -1.98 27.16
C GLY A 161 -21.88 -0.98 28.29
N GLN A 162 -22.06 0.30 27.97
CA GLN A 162 -22.37 1.32 28.94
C GLN A 162 -23.78 1.02 29.44
N LYS A 163 -23.88 0.37 30.60
CA LYS A 163 -25.14 0.25 31.34
C LYS A 163 -25.61 1.67 31.65
N ASN A 164 -26.59 2.15 30.89
CA ASN A 164 -27.45 3.24 31.32
C ASN A 164 -28.27 2.74 32.52
N GLY A 165 -27.74 2.96 33.72
CA GLY A 165 -28.54 2.93 34.95
C GLY A 165 -29.49 4.11 34.91
N SER A 166 -30.62 3.92 34.24
CA SER A 166 -31.74 4.85 34.24
C SER A 166 -32.24 5.01 35.67
N GLN A 167 -32.27 6.25 36.16
CA GLN A 167 -33.00 6.64 37.35
C GLN A 167 -34.42 6.08 37.27
N LEU A 168 -34.76 5.21 38.22
CA LEU A 168 -36.14 4.90 38.58
C LEU A 168 -36.45 5.75 39.82
N SER A 169 -37.07 6.90 39.59
CA SER A 169 -37.86 7.60 40.60
C SER A 169 -39.12 6.77 40.84
N LEU A 170 -39.28 6.19 42.03
CA LEU A 170 -40.56 5.72 42.57
C LEU A 170 -40.33 5.17 43.97
N PHE A 171 -40.49 6.02 44.99
CA PHE A 171 -41.13 5.64 46.24
C PHE A 171 -41.88 6.86 46.77
N GLN A 172 -43.19 6.66 46.93
CA GLN A 172 -44.10 7.43 47.76
C GLN A 172 -43.75 7.24 49.23
#